data_AF-A0ABD0JD86-F1
#
_entry.id   AF-A0ABD0JD86-F1
#
_cell.length_a   1.000
_cell.length_b   1.000
_cell.length_c   1.000
_cell.angle_alpha   90.00
_cell.angle_beta   90.00
_cell.angle_gamma   90.00
#
_symmetry.space_group_name_H-M   'P 1'
#
loop_
_entity.id
_entity.type
_entity.pdbx_description
1 polymer ?
#
loop_
_entity_poly.entity_id
_entity_poly.type
_entity_poly.pdbx_seq_one_letter_code
_entity_poly.pdbx_strand_id
1 'polypeptide(L)'
;TCAENFTCLGDIGENPNYGYTSFDHVGWGMLSALQLLTLDNWENLNDQMTHINGFYSKPFLFLIVYFGSFYLLNLTLAVLTIAFKAESTRMSMKEREEMRRIGQQKSCVDDKPSFFLTIDLARHCREKFLRRKTAPGNRGMSKHRARLPEVPVLTKFNMASFKIIAFGKLYFSNGWNIFDFVIILVSILEIAVEDLYSLAVIRSYRLLWLFKLASEWTTMQILLKITFSTFGTLGNLAFVVGVLNYTIADVGLKLLSPYYNNFDFQNSEGERWHFKDFPHSFVLVFRLLCGDWIRPLWQCLRAANYVCYVVFVPAVVVGHLV
;
A
#
# COMPACT_ATOMS: atom_id res chain seq x y z
N THR A 1 11.06 26.75 -29.58
CA THR A 1 11.95 27.56 -30.44
C THR A 1 13.34 27.53 -29.85
N CYS A 2 14.39 27.56 -30.68
CA CYS A 2 15.78 27.68 -30.21
C CYS A 2 16.05 29.13 -29.76
N ALA A 3 17.12 29.33 -28.97
CA ALA A 3 17.55 30.65 -28.51
C ALA A 3 17.98 31.55 -29.68
N GLU A 4 18.05 32.86 -29.44
CA GLU A 4 18.54 33.82 -30.44
C GLU A 4 19.95 33.42 -30.94
N ASN A 5 20.16 33.50 -32.26
CA ASN A 5 21.35 33.04 -32.98
C ASN A 5 21.58 31.51 -33.06
N PHE A 6 20.59 30.69 -32.67
CA PHE A 6 20.64 29.24 -32.87
C PHE A 6 19.56 28.76 -33.85
N THR A 7 19.93 27.87 -34.76
CA THR A 7 19.00 27.16 -35.66
C THR A 7 18.80 25.73 -35.19
N CYS A 8 17.54 25.30 -35.07
CA CYS A 8 17.24 23.92 -34.72
C CYS A 8 17.40 23.05 -35.97
N LEU A 9 18.28 22.05 -35.92
CA LEU A 9 18.49 21.08 -37.00
C LEU A 9 17.95 19.71 -36.56
N GLY A 10 17.28 19.00 -37.47
CA GLY A 10 16.83 17.63 -37.24
C GLY A 10 17.98 16.64 -37.41
N ASP A 11 17.88 15.48 -36.74
CA ASP A 11 18.80 14.34 -36.88
C ASP A 11 20.27 14.61 -36.52
N ILE A 12 20.56 15.71 -35.80
CA ILE A 12 21.89 16.05 -35.31
C ILE A 12 21.88 16.01 -33.78
N GLY A 13 22.60 15.04 -33.22
CA GLY A 13 22.77 14.87 -31.77
C GLY A 13 22.44 13.46 -31.30
N GLU A 14 22.63 13.21 -30.01
CA GLU A 14 22.20 11.97 -29.36
C GLU A 14 20.73 12.06 -28.97
N ASN A 15 20.02 10.93 -29.05
CA ASN A 15 18.65 10.83 -28.59
C ASN A 15 18.54 11.06 -27.07
N PRO A 16 17.40 11.59 -26.57
CA PRO A 16 17.19 11.83 -25.14
C PRO A 16 17.37 10.59 -24.28
N ASN A 17 17.61 10.81 -22.98
CA ASN A 17 17.75 9.75 -21.99
C ASN A 17 18.80 8.70 -22.38
N TYR A 18 19.99 9.17 -22.76
CA TYR A 18 21.14 8.34 -23.15
C TYR A 18 20.91 7.49 -24.39
N GLY A 19 20.08 7.97 -25.32
CA GLY A 19 19.80 7.29 -26.57
C GLY A 19 18.64 6.28 -26.53
N TYR A 20 18.01 6.08 -25.37
CA TYR A 20 16.99 5.04 -25.17
C TYR A 20 15.56 5.51 -25.42
N THR A 21 15.36 6.81 -25.65
CA THR A 21 14.03 7.38 -25.95
C THR A 21 14.01 7.88 -27.39
N SER A 22 13.50 7.06 -28.32
CA SER A 22 13.32 7.48 -29.72
C SER A 22 12.26 6.66 -30.46
N PHE A 23 11.86 7.14 -31.64
CA PHE A 23 10.90 6.47 -32.53
C PHE A 23 11.53 6.08 -33.87
N ASP A 24 12.87 6.08 -33.95
CA ASP A 24 13.62 5.90 -35.21
C ASP A 24 13.54 4.47 -35.72
N HIS A 25 13.31 3.51 -34.82
CA HIS A 25 13.13 2.12 -35.16
C HIS A 25 12.09 1.45 -34.25
N VAL A 26 11.58 0.30 -34.73
CA VAL A 26 10.45 -0.42 -34.12
C VAL A 26 10.71 -0.80 -32.66
N GLY A 27 11.95 -1.13 -32.28
CA GLY A 27 12.33 -1.50 -30.91
C GLY A 27 12.12 -0.38 -29.90
N TRP A 28 12.78 0.77 -30.06
CA TRP A 28 12.58 1.93 -29.19
C TRP A 28 11.15 2.48 -29.29
N GLY A 29 10.56 2.47 -30.50
CA GLY A 29 9.15 2.86 -30.67
C GLY A 29 8.19 1.98 -29.88
N MET A 30 8.43 0.67 -29.80
CA MET A 30 7.64 -0.26 -28.99
C MET A 30 7.86 -0.02 -27.50
N LEU A 31 9.10 0.26 -27.06
CA LEU A 31 9.39 0.57 -25.66
C LEU A 31 8.72 1.88 -25.22
N SER A 32 8.79 2.93 -26.05
CA SER A 32 8.11 4.21 -25.80
C SER A 32 6.60 4.08 -25.88
N ALA A 33 6.05 3.24 -26.75
CA ALA A 33 4.62 2.92 -26.75
C ALA A 33 4.21 2.19 -25.46
N LEU A 34 5.01 1.22 -25.00
CA LEU A 34 4.76 0.55 -23.72
C LEU A 34 4.79 1.54 -22.56
N GLN A 35 5.78 2.44 -22.52
CA GLN A 35 5.88 3.51 -21.52
C GLN A 35 4.61 4.39 -21.48
N LEU A 36 4.07 4.76 -22.65
CA LEU A 36 2.82 5.55 -22.75
C LEU A 36 1.58 4.74 -22.34
N LEU A 37 1.55 3.44 -22.64
CA LEU A 37 0.46 2.55 -22.25
C LEU A 37 0.43 2.30 -20.74
N THR A 38 1.59 2.16 -20.10
CA THR A 38 1.70 1.94 -18.65
C THR A 38 1.65 3.23 -17.83
N LEU A 39 1.63 4.40 -18.50
CA LEU A 39 1.66 5.74 -17.88
C LEU A 39 2.84 5.95 -16.92
N ASP A 40 4.01 5.43 -17.28
CA ASP A 40 5.22 5.60 -16.46
C ASP A 40 6.12 6.70 -17.03
N ASN A 41 6.34 7.77 -16.25
CA ASN A 41 7.11 8.95 -16.66
C ASN A 41 6.70 9.46 -18.08
N TRP A 42 5.41 9.33 -18.40
CA TRP A 42 4.85 9.61 -19.71
C TRP A 42 4.81 11.12 -19.99
N GLU A 43 4.73 11.93 -18.93
CA GLU A 43 4.76 13.38 -18.98
C GLU A 43 6.08 13.89 -19.56
N ASN A 44 7.21 13.26 -19.21
CA ASN A 44 8.52 13.62 -19.74
C ASN A 44 8.59 13.38 -21.25
N LEU A 45 8.09 12.23 -21.72
CA LEU A 45 8.04 11.91 -23.14
C LEU A 45 7.06 12.84 -23.89
N ASN A 46 5.91 13.14 -23.29
CA ASN A 46 4.95 14.09 -23.83
C ASN A 46 5.54 15.49 -23.97
N ASP A 47 6.28 15.96 -22.96
CA ASP A 47 6.92 17.27 -22.99
C ASP A 47 8.00 17.33 -24.07
N GLN A 48 8.88 16.32 -24.15
CA GLN A 48 9.89 16.20 -25.22
C GLN A 48 9.24 16.24 -26.62
N MET A 49 8.21 15.43 -26.84
CA MET A 49 7.52 15.35 -28.13
C MET A 49 6.75 16.64 -28.47
N THR A 50 6.28 17.38 -27.46
CA THR A 50 5.64 18.69 -27.65
C THR A 50 6.67 19.77 -27.94
N HIS A 51 7.85 19.71 -27.33
CA HIS A 51 8.93 20.66 -27.59
C HIS A 51 9.48 20.55 -29.02
N ILE A 52 9.45 19.34 -29.61
CA ILE A 52 9.93 19.09 -30.97
C ILE A 52 8.84 19.36 -32.02
N ASN A 53 7.69 18.68 -31.91
CA ASN A 53 6.64 18.72 -32.93
C ASN A 53 5.53 19.74 -32.64
N GLY A 54 5.60 20.45 -31.51
CA GLY A 54 4.60 21.43 -31.12
C GLY A 54 3.23 20.79 -30.88
N PHE A 55 2.19 21.46 -31.36
CA PHE A 55 0.80 21.03 -31.19
C PHE A 55 0.47 19.74 -31.94
N TYR A 56 1.18 19.41 -33.02
CA TYR A 56 0.85 18.29 -33.89
C TYR A 56 1.02 16.91 -33.24
N SER A 57 1.85 16.79 -32.21
CA SER A 57 2.04 15.54 -31.47
C SER A 57 0.95 15.27 -30.42
N LYS A 58 0.25 16.31 -29.95
CA LYS A 58 -0.80 16.20 -28.93
C LYS A 58 -1.95 15.25 -29.30
N PRO A 59 -2.53 15.26 -30.52
CA PRO A 59 -3.60 14.32 -30.85
C PRO A 59 -3.15 12.85 -30.82
N PHE A 60 -1.93 12.54 -31.27
CA PHE A 60 -1.37 11.18 -31.19
C PHE A 60 -1.20 10.73 -29.74
N LEU A 61 -0.60 11.57 -28.90
CA LEU A 61 -0.40 11.29 -27.47
C LEU A 61 -1.72 11.17 -26.72
N PHE A 62 -2.69 12.02 -27.01
CA PHE A 62 -4.03 11.92 -26.44
C PHE A 62 -4.69 10.60 -26.82
N LEU A 63 -4.61 10.18 -28.09
CA LEU A 63 -5.22 8.94 -28.54
C LEU A 63 -4.60 7.72 -27.84
N ILE A 64 -3.27 7.62 -27.79
CA ILE A 64 -2.62 6.46 -27.16
C ILE A 64 -2.82 6.44 -25.64
N VAL A 65 -2.75 7.59 -24.96
CA VAL A 65 -2.97 7.67 -23.51
C VAL A 65 -4.44 7.42 -23.18
N TYR A 66 -5.37 8.10 -23.84
CA TYR A 66 -6.79 7.98 -23.54
C TYR A 66 -7.32 6.58 -23.89
N PHE A 67 -7.17 6.14 -25.14
CA PHE A 67 -7.68 4.84 -25.56
C PHE A 67 -6.86 3.69 -25.00
N GLY A 68 -5.53 3.84 -24.90
CA GLY A 68 -4.66 2.81 -24.36
C GLY A 68 -4.88 2.57 -22.87
N SER A 69 -4.88 3.63 -22.05
CA SER A 69 -5.14 3.48 -20.61
C SER A 69 -6.57 3.04 -20.34
N PHE A 70 -7.57 3.59 -21.04
CA PHE A 70 -8.96 3.17 -20.88
C PHE A 70 -9.13 1.69 -21.23
N TYR A 71 -8.52 1.22 -22.32
CA TYR A 71 -8.57 -0.18 -22.70
C TYR A 71 -7.89 -1.08 -21.67
N LEU A 72 -6.67 -0.74 -21.24
CA LEU A 72 -5.93 -1.52 -20.25
C LEU A 72 -6.60 -1.55 -18.88
N LEU A 73 -7.10 -0.41 -18.38
CA LEU A 73 -7.84 -0.33 -17.12
C LEU A 73 -9.14 -1.14 -17.19
N ASN A 74 -9.89 -1.06 -18.28
CA ASN A 74 -11.12 -1.85 -18.40
C ASN A 74 -10.84 -3.36 -18.53
N LEU A 75 -9.79 -3.75 -19.24
CA LEU A 75 -9.41 -5.15 -19.38
C LEU A 75 -8.92 -5.73 -18.03
N THR A 76 -8.06 -5.00 -17.33
CA THR A 76 -7.57 -5.41 -16.00
C THR A 76 -8.72 -5.46 -14.99
N LEU A 77 -9.60 -4.46 -14.95
CA LEU A 77 -10.80 -4.47 -14.09
C LEU A 77 -11.72 -5.65 -14.41
N ALA A 78 -11.92 -5.99 -15.69
CA ALA A 78 -12.72 -7.14 -16.09
C ALA A 78 -12.11 -8.45 -15.58
N VAL A 79 -10.81 -8.67 -15.81
CA VAL A 79 -10.09 -9.87 -15.35
C VAL A 79 -10.10 -9.97 -13.83
N LEU A 80 -9.78 -8.86 -13.14
CA LEU A 80 -9.77 -8.77 -11.68
C LEU A 80 -11.15 -9.06 -11.09
N THR A 81 -12.21 -8.54 -11.71
CA THR A 81 -13.60 -8.81 -11.30
C THR A 81 -13.96 -10.28 -11.48
N ILE A 82 -13.57 -10.91 -12.58
CA ILE A 82 -13.80 -12.34 -12.82
C ILE A 82 -13.07 -13.16 -11.73
N ALA A 83 -11.81 -12.83 -11.44
CA ALA A 83 -11.02 -13.51 -10.42
C ALA A 83 -11.61 -13.34 -9.01
N PHE A 84 -11.90 -12.11 -8.57
CA PHE A 84 -12.50 -11.85 -7.26
C PHE A 84 -13.92 -12.42 -7.12
N LYS A 85 -14.71 -12.40 -8.20
CA LYS A 85 -16.06 -12.99 -8.19
C LYS A 85 -15.98 -14.50 -8.08
N ALA A 86 -15.03 -15.14 -8.76
CA ALA A 86 -14.79 -16.57 -8.61
C ALA A 86 -14.40 -16.93 -7.16
N GLU A 87 -13.51 -16.14 -6.54
CA GLU A 87 -13.05 -16.41 -5.17
C GLU A 87 -14.12 -16.13 -4.11
N SER A 88 -14.84 -15.00 -4.19
CA SER A 88 -15.95 -14.71 -3.27
C SER A 88 -17.08 -15.73 -3.37
N THR A 89 -17.40 -16.21 -4.58
CA THR A 89 -18.38 -17.28 -4.79
C THR A 89 -17.89 -18.58 -4.15
N ARG A 90 -16.62 -18.96 -4.34
CA ARG A 90 -16.01 -20.15 -3.70
C ARG A 90 -16.06 -20.07 -2.18
N MET A 91 -15.72 -18.91 -1.59
CA MET A 91 -15.81 -18.71 -0.14
C MET A 91 -17.26 -18.87 0.35
N SER A 92 -18.23 -18.22 -0.31
CA SER A 92 -19.65 -18.33 0.06
C SER A 92 -20.20 -19.76 -0.07
N MET A 93 -19.71 -20.54 -1.03
CA MET A 93 -20.09 -21.95 -1.18
C MET A 93 -19.53 -22.81 -0.03
N LYS A 94 -18.26 -22.62 0.35
CA LYS A 94 -17.64 -23.30 1.49
C LYS A 94 -18.38 -22.98 2.80
N GLU A 95 -18.69 -21.71 3.05
CA GLU A 95 -19.45 -21.31 4.23
C GLU A 95 -20.85 -21.93 4.26
N ARG A 96 -21.54 -21.99 3.11
CA ARG A 96 -22.85 -22.67 2.98
C ARG A 96 -22.75 -24.17 3.24
N GLU A 97 -21.72 -24.83 2.75
CA GLU A 97 -21.48 -26.26 3.01
C GLU A 97 -21.17 -26.52 4.49
N GLU A 98 -20.34 -25.68 5.11
CA GLU A 98 -20.01 -25.79 6.53
C GLU A 98 -21.25 -25.56 7.41
N MET A 99 -22.05 -24.55 7.09
CA MET A 99 -23.36 -24.32 7.72
C MET A 99 -24.31 -25.52 7.55
N ARG A 100 -24.34 -26.16 6.38
CA ARG A 100 -25.11 -27.39 6.15
C ARG A 100 -24.62 -28.55 7.01
N ARG A 101 -23.30 -28.73 7.15
CA ARG A 101 -22.71 -29.77 8.03
C ARG A 101 -23.05 -29.53 9.49
N ILE A 102 -22.94 -28.29 9.99
CA ILE A 102 -23.33 -27.93 11.36
C ILE A 102 -24.83 -28.15 11.57
N GLY A 103 -25.67 -27.85 10.57
CA GLY A 103 -27.11 -28.12 10.59
C GLY A 103 -27.44 -29.62 10.65
N GLN A 104 -26.80 -30.44 9.81
CA GLN A 104 -26.94 -31.90 9.84
C GLN A 104 -26.43 -32.50 11.16
N GLN A 105 -25.31 -32.01 11.70
CA GLN A 105 -24.77 -32.47 12.96
C GLN A 105 -25.67 -32.12 14.15
N LYS A 106 -26.35 -30.96 14.14
CA LYS A 106 -27.41 -30.65 15.11
C LYS A 106 -28.62 -31.57 14.95
N SER A 107 -29.05 -31.81 13.70
CA SER A 107 -30.17 -32.71 13.43
C SER A 107 -29.91 -34.16 13.89
N CYS A 108 -28.66 -34.63 13.87
CA CYS A 108 -28.30 -35.95 14.40
C CYS A 108 -28.15 -36.00 15.95
N VAL A 109 -28.07 -34.85 16.63
CA VAL A 109 -27.98 -34.77 18.10
C VAL A 109 -29.38 -34.70 18.75
N ASP A 110 -30.37 -34.16 18.03
CA ASP A 110 -31.75 -34.04 18.51
C ASP A 110 -32.55 -35.37 18.45
N ASP A 111 -31.96 -36.45 17.94
CA ASP A 111 -32.61 -37.78 17.80
C ASP A 111 -32.43 -38.70 19.04
N LYS A 112 -32.13 -38.14 20.21
CA LYS A 112 -32.25 -38.84 21.50
C LYS A 112 -33.55 -38.45 22.19
N PRO A 113 -34.55 -39.35 22.32
CA PRO A 113 -35.75 -39.05 23.05
C PRO A 113 -35.45 -39.20 24.54
N SER A 114 -35.35 -38.09 25.26
CA SER A 114 -36.11 -37.79 26.49
C SER A 114 -35.41 -36.74 27.36
N PHE A 115 -36.24 -35.77 27.80
CA PHE A 115 -36.15 -35.08 29.07
C PHE A 115 -35.03 -34.02 29.22
N PHE A 116 -35.24 -32.80 28.71
CA PHE A 116 -34.97 -31.58 29.50
C PHE A 116 -35.62 -30.35 28.87
N LEU A 117 -36.89 -30.16 29.18
CA LEU A 117 -37.62 -28.92 29.05
C LEU A 117 -36.99 -27.88 30.00
N THR A 118 -36.10 -26.99 29.54
CA THR A 118 -35.73 -25.75 30.31
C THR A 118 -34.87 -24.69 29.61
N ILE A 119 -34.56 -24.77 28.30
CA ILE A 119 -33.66 -23.76 27.68
C ILE A 119 -34.37 -22.82 26.69
N ASP A 120 -35.61 -23.08 26.29
CA ASP A 120 -36.34 -22.19 25.38
C ASP A 120 -36.82 -20.86 26.02
N LEU A 121 -36.82 -20.75 27.35
CA LEU A 121 -37.09 -19.49 28.04
C LEU A 121 -35.90 -18.51 28.01
N ALA A 122 -34.68 -19.01 27.79
CA ALA A 122 -33.47 -18.20 27.75
C ALA A 122 -33.24 -17.51 26.38
N ARG A 123 -33.80 -18.07 25.30
CA ARG A 123 -33.70 -17.49 23.95
C ARG A 123 -34.55 -16.22 23.81
N HIS A 124 -35.70 -16.15 24.49
CA HIS A 124 -36.59 -15.00 24.44
C HIS A 124 -36.13 -13.82 25.33
N CYS A 125 -35.35 -14.09 26.38
CA CYS A 125 -34.85 -13.04 27.29
C CYS A 125 -33.60 -12.32 26.74
N ARG A 126 -32.84 -12.95 25.83
CA ARG A 126 -31.61 -12.37 25.25
C ARG A 126 -31.89 -11.33 24.15
N GLU A 127 -33.05 -11.41 23.48
CA GLU A 127 -33.44 -10.46 22.43
C GLU A 127 -33.99 -9.13 22.99
N LYS A 128 -34.51 -9.10 24.22
CA LYS A 128 -35.01 -7.85 24.84
C LYS A 128 -33.92 -7.01 25.52
N PHE A 129 -32.76 -7.57 25.87
CA PHE A 129 -31.69 -6.80 26.55
C PHE A 129 -30.69 -6.14 25.58
N LEU A 130 -30.53 -6.66 24.35
CA LEU A 130 -29.61 -6.10 23.35
C LEU A 130 -30.20 -4.98 22.47
N ARG A 131 -31.50 -4.67 22.59
CA ARG A 131 -32.16 -3.54 21.91
C ARG A 131 -32.23 -2.23 22.72
N ARG A 132 -31.36 -2.05 23.73
CA ARG A 132 -31.26 -0.78 24.49
C ARG A 132 -29.95 0.01 24.30
N LYS A 133 -29.07 -0.39 23.39
CA LYS A 133 -27.88 0.40 23.02
C LYS A 133 -27.87 0.85 21.56
N THR A 134 -28.94 1.48 21.11
CA THR A 134 -28.90 2.41 19.96
C THR A 134 -30.05 3.41 20.07
N ALA A 135 -29.78 4.56 20.68
CA ALA A 135 -30.47 5.80 20.34
C ALA A 135 -29.48 6.97 20.56
N PRO A 136 -29.30 7.86 19.56
CA PRO A 136 -28.31 8.93 19.60
C PRO A 136 -28.82 10.07 20.47
N GLY A 137 -28.10 10.36 21.55
CA GLY A 137 -28.33 11.54 22.38
C GLY A 137 -27.73 12.77 21.72
N ASN A 138 -28.58 13.57 21.08
CA ASN A 138 -28.28 14.89 20.56
C ASN A 138 -27.81 15.81 21.70
N ARG A 139 -26.53 16.17 21.75
CA ARG A 139 -26.02 17.27 22.58
C ARG A 139 -25.22 18.21 21.67
N GLY A 140 -25.62 19.47 21.74
CA GLY A 140 -25.25 20.52 20.80
C GLY A 140 -23.76 20.68 20.55
N MET A 141 -23.46 20.99 19.29
CA MET A 141 -22.21 21.62 18.87
C MET A 141 -22.04 22.95 19.61
N SER A 142 -21.29 22.96 20.71
CA SER A 142 -20.54 24.16 21.09
C SER A 142 -19.24 24.15 20.31
N LYS A 143 -19.08 25.18 19.47
CA LYS A 143 -17.83 25.54 18.79
C LYS A 143 -16.77 25.83 19.85
N HIS A 144 -15.94 24.83 20.16
CA HIS A 144 -14.59 25.08 20.62
C HIS A 144 -13.63 24.34 19.70
N ARG A 145 -13.13 25.09 18.72
CA ARG A 145 -11.89 24.76 18.01
C ARG A 145 -10.78 24.77 19.06
N ALA A 146 -10.57 23.62 19.69
CA ALA A 146 -9.48 23.41 20.62
C ALA A 146 -8.19 23.48 19.82
N ARG A 147 -7.43 24.56 20.01
CA ARG A 147 -5.97 24.45 19.98
C ARG A 147 -5.63 23.31 20.93
N LEU A 148 -5.07 22.21 20.43
CA LEU A 148 -4.55 21.11 21.23
C LEU A 148 -3.58 21.71 22.26
N PRO A 149 -3.92 21.78 23.56
CA PRO A 149 -2.89 21.99 24.55
C PRO A 149 -2.18 20.65 24.69
N GLU A 150 -0.86 20.66 24.70
CA GLU A 150 -0.08 19.47 25.07
C GLU A 150 -0.56 19.01 26.45
N VAL A 151 -1.33 17.92 26.51
CA VAL A 151 -1.79 17.36 27.78
C VAL A 151 -0.58 16.64 28.38
N PRO A 152 -0.11 17.02 29.58
CA PRO A 152 1.06 16.38 30.17
C PRO A 152 0.86 14.87 30.24
N VAL A 153 1.89 14.09 29.87
CA VAL A 153 1.88 12.62 29.93
C VAL A 153 1.40 12.12 31.31
N LEU A 154 1.76 12.86 32.36
CA LEU A 154 1.33 12.63 33.73
C LEU A 154 -0.20 12.66 33.93
N THR A 155 -0.92 13.59 33.28
CA THR A 155 -2.38 13.68 33.37
C THR A 155 -3.05 12.47 32.71
N LYS A 156 -2.49 11.99 31.59
CA LYS A 156 -2.99 10.79 30.90
C LYS A 156 -2.66 9.52 31.69
N PHE A 157 -1.47 9.45 32.30
CA PHE A 157 -1.09 8.36 33.21
C PHE A 157 -2.09 8.26 34.37
N ASN A 158 -2.34 9.36 35.08
CA ASN A 158 -3.30 9.39 36.19
C ASN A 158 -4.71 8.90 35.76
N MET A 159 -5.21 9.37 34.62
CA MET A 159 -6.51 8.93 34.08
C MET A 159 -6.55 7.44 33.73
N ALA A 160 -5.45 6.87 33.19
CA ALA A 160 -5.35 5.45 32.92
C ALA A 160 -5.28 4.63 34.22
N SER A 161 -4.52 5.07 35.22
CA SER A 161 -4.45 4.46 36.54
C SER A 161 -5.83 4.37 37.19
N PHE A 162 -6.62 5.45 37.16
CA PHE A 162 -8.00 5.42 37.67
C PHE A 162 -8.90 4.44 36.90
N LYS A 163 -8.78 4.36 35.58
CA LYS A 163 -9.55 3.38 34.77
C LYS A 163 -9.14 1.94 35.07
N ILE A 164 -7.86 1.67 35.30
CA ILE A 164 -7.36 0.33 35.63
C ILE A 164 -7.84 -0.08 37.03
N ILE A 165 -7.79 0.81 38.01
CA ILE A 165 -8.29 0.55 39.37
C ILE A 165 -9.80 0.29 39.37
N ALA A 166 -10.57 1.05 38.57
CA ALA A 166 -12.03 0.91 38.51
C ALA A 166 -12.51 -0.36 37.78
N PHE A 167 -11.88 -0.72 36.65
CA PHE A 167 -12.34 -1.83 35.80
C PHE A 167 -11.52 -3.13 35.97
N GLY A 168 -10.35 -3.08 36.60
CA GLY A 168 -9.48 -4.24 36.84
C GLY A 168 -9.21 -5.04 35.55
N LYS A 169 -9.50 -6.34 35.57
CA LYS A 169 -9.32 -7.22 34.40
C LYS A 169 -10.22 -6.87 33.21
N LEU A 170 -11.38 -6.23 33.43
CA LEU A 170 -12.25 -5.79 32.32
C LEU A 170 -11.63 -4.64 31.53
N TYR A 171 -10.64 -3.92 32.06
CA TYR A 171 -9.92 -2.87 31.33
C TYR A 171 -9.28 -3.45 30.06
N PHE A 172 -8.63 -4.60 30.17
CA PHE A 172 -7.95 -5.30 29.07
C PHE A 172 -8.89 -6.05 28.12
N SER A 173 -10.20 -6.10 28.41
CA SER A 173 -11.16 -6.69 27.47
C SER A 173 -11.50 -5.75 26.30
N ASN A 174 -11.25 -4.45 26.43
CA ASN A 174 -11.52 -3.47 25.39
C ASN A 174 -10.23 -3.11 24.64
N GLY A 175 -10.18 -3.39 23.33
CA GLY A 175 -9.01 -3.12 22.49
C GLY A 175 -8.57 -1.65 22.48
N TRP A 176 -9.51 -0.71 22.62
CA TRP A 176 -9.19 0.72 22.69
C TRP A 176 -8.51 1.13 24.00
N ASN A 177 -8.84 0.44 25.11
CA ASN A 177 -8.17 0.67 26.39
C ASN A 177 -6.74 0.11 26.36
N ILE A 178 -6.54 -1.06 25.73
CA ILE A 178 -5.20 -1.63 25.51
C ILE A 178 -4.36 -0.68 24.65
N PHE A 179 -4.92 -0.17 23.55
CA PHE A 179 -4.25 0.79 22.68
C PHE A 179 -3.83 2.06 23.43
N ASP A 180 -4.77 2.69 24.17
CA ASP A 180 -4.48 3.87 24.99
C ASP A 180 -3.38 3.59 26.04
N PHE A 181 -3.35 2.39 26.61
CA PHE A 181 -2.33 1.97 27.58
C PHE A 181 -0.94 1.82 26.94
N VAL A 182 -0.87 1.23 25.73
CA VAL A 182 0.39 1.10 24.97
C VAL A 182 0.97 2.48 24.64
N ILE A 183 0.14 3.43 24.22
CA ILE A 183 0.60 4.80 23.95
C ILE A 183 1.21 5.44 25.20
N ILE A 184 0.56 5.29 26.35
CA ILE A 184 1.07 5.81 27.63
C ILE A 184 2.40 5.15 28.01
N LEU A 185 2.52 3.83 27.82
CA LEU A 185 3.76 3.09 28.08
C LEU A 185 4.92 3.62 27.21
N VAL A 186 4.69 3.80 25.91
CA VAL A 186 5.70 4.32 24.98
C VAL A 186 6.08 5.76 25.34
N SER A 187 5.13 6.61 25.72
CA SER A 187 5.43 7.98 26.18
C SER A 187 6.22 8.04 27.49
N ILE A 188 6.05 7.07 28.39
CA ILE A 188 6.86 6.97 29.63
C ILE A 188 8.27 6.47 29.31
N LEU A 189 8.38 5.47 28.42
CA LEU A 189 9.65 4.97 27.93
C LEU A 189 10.46 6.09 27.26
N GLU A 190 9.80 6.97 26.50
CA GLU A 190 10.42 8.15 25.89
C GLU A 190 11.11 9.02 26.95
N ILE A 191 10.38 9.42 28.00
CA ILE A 191 10.90 10.27 29.08
C ILE A 191 12.07 9.59 29.80
N ALA A 192 12.00 8.28 30.04
CA ALA A 192 13.05 7.54 30.73
C ALA A 192 14.36 7.41 29.91
N VAL A 193 14.27 7.42 28.58
CA VAL A 193 15.42 7.26 27.69
C VAL A 193 16.04 8.60 27.28
N GLU A 194 15.28 9.71 27.33
CA GLU A 194 15.81 11.06 27.07
C GLU A 194 17.02 11.41 27.97
N ASP A 195 17.06 10.87 29.20
CA ASP A 195 18.16 11.07 30.15
C ASP A 195 19.42 10.25 29.83
N LEU A 196 19.31 9.18 29.03
CA LEU A 196 20.42 8.24 28.75
C LEU A 196 21.05 8.47 27.36
N TYR A 197 20.26 8.82 26.34
CA TYR A 197 20.75 8.99 24.98
C TYR A 197 20.01 10.13 24.27
N SER A 198 20.74 11.14 23.77
CA SER A 198 20.20 12.22 22.92
C SER A 198 19.92 11.74 21.48
N LEU A 199 19.08 10.72 21.33
CA LEU A 199 18.63 10.25 20.01
C LEU A 199 17.44 11.09 19.57
N ALA A 200 17.65 11.94 18.56
CA ALA A 200 16.60 12.78 17.97
C ALA A 200 15.38 11.97 17.48
N VAL A 201 15.56 10.69 17.13
CA VAL A 201 14.49 9.77 16.73
C VAL A 201 13.48 9.53 17.86
N ILE A 202 13.90 9.56 19.13
CA ILE A 202 13.01 9.29 20.27
C ILE A 202 11.93 10.38 20.40
N ARG A 203 12.28 11.62 20.04
CA ARG A 203 11.34 12.75 20.00
C ARG A 203 10.24 12.58 18.94
N SER A 204 10.46 11.74 17.92
CA SER A 204 9.43 11.42 16.91
C SER A 204 8.35 10.49 17.45
N TYR A 205 8.61 9.71 18.52
CA TYR A 205 7.58 8.89 19.18
C TYR A 205 6.50 9.71 19.85
N ARG A 206 6.76 10.99 20.15
CA ARG A 206 5.72 11.93 20.55
C ARG A 206 4.56 11.82 19.61
N LEU A 207 4.78 11.83 18.27
CA LEU A 207 3.76 11.72 17.22
C LEU A 207 2.80 10.54 17.38
N LEU A 208 3.19 9.45 18.07
CA LEU A 208 2.27 8.35 18.38
C LEU A 208 1.08 8.81 19.23
N TRP A 209 1.23 9.88 20.00
CA TRP A 209 0.15 10.55 20.72
C TRP A 209 -0.99 11.01 19.81
N LEU A 210 -0.70 11.35 18.54
CA LEU A 210 -1.71 11.79 17.57
C LEU A 210 -2.67 10.66 17.22
N PHE A 211 -2.26 9.40 17.35
CA PHE A 211 -3.18 8.27 17.20
C PHE A 211 -4.20 8.18 18.33
N LYS A 212 -4.05 8.92 19.44
CA LYS A 212 -5.12 9.07 20.43
C LYS A 212 -6.35 9.74 19.82
N LEU A 213 -6.20 10.58 18.80
CA LEU A 213 -7.36 11.10 18.06
C LEU A 213 -8.19 9.96 17.43
N ALA A 214 -7.57 8.84 17.09
CA ALA A 214 -8.28 7.67 16.59
C ALA A 214 -9.23 7.07 17.64
N SER A 215 -8.84 7.06 18.92
CA SER A 215 -9.71 6.57 20.01
C SER A 215 -10.79 7.59 20.39
N GLU A 216 -10.64 8.87 20.02
CA GLU A 216 -11.62 9.92 20.27
C GLU A 216 -12.63 10.09 19.13
N TRP A 217 -12.27 9.78 17.88
CA TRP A 217 -13.11 10.01 16.70
C TRP A 217 -13.72 8.70 16.17
N THR A 218 -15.04 8.55 16.33
CA THR A 218 -15.78 7.33 15.94
C THR A 218 -15.60 6.93 14.48
N THR A 219 -15.51 7.89 13.54
CA THR A 219 -15.23 7.61 12.13
C THR A 219 -13.87 6.92 11.93
N MET A 220 -12.84 7.37 12.65
CA MET A 220 -11.48 6.84 12.55
C MET A 220 -11.42 5.42 13.14
N GLN A 221 -12.15 5.16 14.23
CA GLN A 221 -12.30 3.83 14.80
C GLN A 221 -12.90 2.83 13.80
N ILE A 222 -13.91 3.26 13.04
CA ILE A 222 -14.54 2.43 12.01
C ILE A 222 -13.54 2.13 10.90
N LEU A 223 -12.81 3.14 10.42
CA LEU A 223 -11.79 2.97 9.38
C LEU A 223 -10.69 2.00 9.82
N LEU A 224 -10.11 2.19 11.01
CA LEU A 224 -9.08 1.27 11.53
C LEU A 224 -9.62 -0.14 11.71
N LYS A 225 -10.86 -0.30 12.19
CA LYS A 225 -11.48 -1.61 12.32
C LYS A 225 -11.61 -2.30 10.95
N ILE A 226 -12.00 -1.57 9.91
CA ILE A 226 -12.07 -2.09 8.54
C ILE A 226 -10.67 -2.49 8.08
N THR A 227 -9.68 -1.60 8.20
CA THR A 227 -8.29 -1.86 7.79
C THR A 227 -7.72 -3.10 8.49
N PHE A 228 -7.83 -3.19 9.82
CA PHE A 228 -7.37 -4.36 10.57
C PHE A 228 -8.16 -5.63 10.30
N SER A 229 -9.46 -5.53 9.99
CA SER A 229 -10.24 -6.70 9.59
C SER A 229 -9.84 -7.26 8.23
N THR A 230 -9.33 -6.42 7.31
CA THR A 230 -8.89 -6.85 5.98
C THR A 230 -7.43 -7.32 5.96
N PHE A 231 -6.60 -6.91 6.92
CA PHE A 231 -5.19 -7.32 7.02
C PHE A 231 -4.99 -8.84 7.03
N GLY A 232 -5.89 -9.62 7.65
CA GLY A 232 -5.78 -11.09 7.66
C GLY A 232 -5.92 -11.71 6.26
N THR A 233 -6.83 -11.18 5.45
CA THR A 233 -7.06 -11.65 4.07
C THR A 233 -6.01 -11.09 3.11
N LEU A 234 -5.63 -9.81 3.25
CA LEU A 234 -4.56 -9.20 2.44
C LEU A 234 -3.18 -9.78 2.76
N GLY A 235 -2.97 -10.29 3.97
CA GLY A 235 -1.68 -10.83 4.41
C GLY A 235 -1.16 -11.96 3.52
N ASN A 236 -2.04 -12.84 3.03
CA ASN A 236 -1.66 -13.91 2.11
C ASN A 236 -1.13 -13.36 0.78
N LEU A 237 -1.82 -12.38 0.21
CA LEU A 237 -1.39 -11.73 -1.03
C LEU A 237 -0.07 -10.97 -0.81
N ALA A 238 0.02 -10.19 0.27
CA ALA A 238 1.23 -9.46 0.64
C ALA A 238 2.44 -10.38 0.84
N PHE A 239 2.23 -11.56 1.43
CA PHE A 239 3.28 -12.56 1.58
C PHE A 239 3.78 -13.08 0.22
N VAL A 240 2.86 -13.43 -0.69
CA VAL A 240 3.22 -13.87 -2.05
C VAL A 240 3.98 -12.78 -2.80
N VAL A 241 3.48 -11.54 -2.79
CA VAL A 241 4.15 -10.39 -3.42
C VAL A 241 5.53 -10.14 -2.78
N GLY A 242 5.65 -10.27 -1.46
CA GLY A 242 6.92 -10.15 -0.75
C GLY A 242 7.93 -11.22 -1.16
N VAL A 243 7.50 -12.47 -1.33
CA VAL A 243 8.36 -13.57 -1.81
C VAL A 243 8.78 -13.32 -3.26
N LEU A 244 7.87 -12.89 -4.13
CA LEU A 244 8.20 -12.56 -5.53
C LEU A 244 9.15 -11.37 -5.63
N ASN A 245 8.93 -10.33 -4.82
CA ASN A 245 9.85 -9.19 -4.76
C ASN A 245 11.24 -9.62 -4.29
N TYR A 246 11.31 -10.49 -3.28
CA TYR A 246 12.56 -11.06 -2.79
C TYR A 246 13.31 -11.83 -3.87
N THR A 247 12.64 -12.73 -4.60
CA THR A 247 13.29 -13.57 -5.61
C THR A 247 13.82 -12.74 -6.77
N ILE A 248 13.05 -11.76 -7.26
CA ILE A 248 13.49 -10.86 -8.34
C ILE A 248 14.64 -9.96 -7.87
N ALA A 249 14.58 -9.44 -6.63
CA ALA A 249 15.66 -8.63 -6.08
C ALA A 249 16.96 -9.42 -5.91
N ASP A 250 16.87 -10.68 -5.46
CA ASP A 250 18.02 -11.56 -5.33
C ASP A 250 18.64 -11.93 -6.69
N VAL A 251 17.81 -12.21 -7.71
CA VAL A 251 18.27 -12.40 -9.09
C VAL A 251 18.95 -11.14 -9.62
N GLY A 252 18.33 -9.96 -9.42
CA GLY A 252 18.90 -8.68 -9.85
C GLY A 252 20.23 -8.37 -9.19
N LEU A 253 20.36 -8.60 -7.88
CA LEU A 253 21.61 -8.45 -7.14
C LEU A 253 22.70 -9.36 -7.73
N LYS A 254 22.42 -10.65 -7.89
CA LYS A 254 23.42 -11.61 -8.41
C LYS A 254 23.83 -11.33 -9.85
N LEU A 255 22.89 -10.90 -10.69
CA LEU A 255 23.11 -10.69 -12.12
C LEU A 255 23.75 -9.31 -12.41
N LEU A 256 23.30 -8.25 -11.75
CA LEU A 256 23.60 -6.86 -12.10
C LEU A 256 24.64 -6.21 -11.18
N SER A 257 24.87 -6.73 -9.97
CA SER A 257 25.91 -6.21 -9.05
C SER A 257 27.30 -6.02 -9.69
N PRO A 258 27.85 -6.99 -10.47
CA PRO A 258 29.19 -6.80 -11.06
C PRO A 258 29.24 -5.65 -12.07
N TYR A 259 28.15 -5.35 -12.78
CA TYR A 259 28.08 -4.23 -13.71
C TYR A 259 27.96 -2.90 -12.96
N TYR A 260 27.08 -2.85 -11.95
CA TYR A 260 26.85 -1.64 -11.16
C TYR A 260 28.06 -1.22 -10.32
N ASN A 261 28.89 -2.17 -9.85
CA ASN A 261 30.09 -1.86 -9.08
C ASN A 261 31.21 -1.23 -9.93
N ASN A 262 31.26 -1.57 -11.22
CA ASN A 262 32.27 -1.05 -12.15
C ASN A 262 31.80 0.19 -12.93
N PHE A 263 30.53 0.56 -12.79
CA PHE A 263 29.94 1.70 -13.47
C PHE A 263 29.82 2.90 -12.52
N ASP A 264 30.35 4.04 -12.93
CA ASP A 264 30.24 5.29 -12.16
C ASP A 264 28.96 6.04 -12.53
N PHE A 265 28.08 6.23 -11.55
CA PHE A 265 26.76 6.83 -11.71
C PHE A 265 26.75 8.34 -11.45
N GLN A 266 27.83 9.07 -11.75
CA GLN A 266 27.96 10.49 -11.38
C GLN A 266 26.70 11.32 -11.65
N ASN A 267 26.15 11.92 -10.59
CA ASN A 267 25.00 12.82 -10.62
C ASN A 267 23.73 12.23 -11.29
N SER A 268 23.58 10.91 -11.28
CA SER A 268 22.44 10.22 -11.87
C SER A 268 21.62 9.47 -10.81
N GLU A 269 20.34 9.22 -11.10
CA GLU A 269 19.46 8.50 -10.15
C GLU A 269 19.96 7.08 -9.82
N GLY A 270 20.89 6.53 -10.62
CA GLY A 270 21.55 5.25 -10.36
C GLY A 270 22.41 5.20 -9.10
N GLU A 271 22.76 6.35 -8.49
CA GLU A 271 23.40 6.38 -7.16
C GLU A 271 22.44 6.02 -6.03
N ARG A 272 21.14 6.35 -6.16
CA ARG A 272 20.13 6.08 -5.13
C ARG A 272 19.44 4.73 -5.33
N TRP A 273 19.30 4.31 -6.59
CA TRP A 273 18.54 3.13 -6.99
C TRP A 273 19.45 2.16 -7.75
N HIS A 274 19.97 1.15 -7.05
CA HIS A 274 21.01 0.27 -7.60
C HIS A 274 20.93 -1.18 -7.13
N PHE A 275 21.58 -2.07 -7.88
CA PHE A 275 21.75 -3.49 -7.57
C PHE A 275 23.10 -3.83 -6.90
N LYS A 276 23.73 -2.88 -6.18
CA LYS A 276 24.98 -3.14 -5.44
C LYS A 276 24.77 -3.97 -4.17
N ASP A 277 23.72 -3.63 -3.41
CA ASP A 277 23.36 -4.28 -2.14
C ASP A 277 21.93 -4.80 -2.14
N PHE A 278 21.66 -5.78 -1.28
CA PHE A 278 20.34 -6.40 -1.16
C PHE A 278 19.20 -5.43 -0.77
N PRO A 279 19.31 -4.57 0.27
CA PRO A 279 18.21 -3.68 0.65
C PRO A 279 17.83 -2.68 -0.45
N HIS A 280 18.83 -2.10 -1.12
CA HIS A 280 18.60 -1.19 -2.25
C HIS A 280 17.98 -1.92 -3.44
N SER A 281 18.43 -3.14 -3.74
CA SER A 281 17.83 -3.99 -4.77
C SER A 281 16.37 -4.32 -4.47
N PHE A 282 16.05 -4.61 -3.20
CA PHE A 282 14.69 -4.95 -2.76
C PHE A 282 13.72 -3.78 -2.94
N VAL A 283 14.11 -2.57 -2.52
CA VAL A 283 13.26 -1.37 -2.67
C VAL A 283 13.19 -0.94 -4.14
N LEU A 284 14.26 -1.13 -4.91
CA LEU A 284 14.25 -0.89 -6.35
C LEU A 284 13.22 -1.78 -7.06
N VAL A 285 13.25 -3.10 -6.84
CA VAL A 285 12.23 -3.99 -7.45
C VAL A 285 10.83 -3.66 -6.95
N PHE A 286 10.66 -3.30 -5.67
CA PHE A 286 9.37 -2.82 -5.17
C PHE A 286 8.88 -1.58 -5.93
N ARG A 287 9.78 -0.64 -6.23
CA ARG A 287 9.46 0.53 -7.07
C ARG A 287 9.04 0.13 -8.49
N LEU A 288 9.66 -0.89 -9.09
CA LEU A 288 9.25 -1.43 -10.40
C LEU A 288 7.83 -2.03 -10.33
N LEU A 289 7.52 -2.76 -9.26
CA LEU A 289 6.18 -3.32 -9.02
C LEU A 289 5.12 -2.23 -8.84
N CYS A 290 5.49 -1.07 -8.30
CA CYS A 290 4.62 0.11 -8.21
C CYS A 290 4.41 0.82 -9.55
N GLY A 291 5.09 0.41 -10.63
CA GLY A 291 4.91 0.95 -11.98
C GLY A 291 5.90 2.06 -12.38
N ASP A 292 6.94 2.36 -11.59
CA ASP A 292 8.00 3.32 -11.94
C ASP A 292 9.27 2.57 -12.33
N TRP A 293 9.31 2.13 -13.60
CA TRP A 293 10.29 1.19 -14.13
C TRP A 293 11.19 1.77 -15.23
N ILE A 294 10.72 2.76 -15.99
CA ILE A 294 11.45 3.27 -17.17
C ILE A 294 12.71 4.04 -16.78
N ARG A 295 12.65 4.87 -15.73
CA ARG A 295 13.83 5.65 -15.27
C ARG A 295 14.92 4.73 -14.76
N PRO A 296 14.66 3.76 -13.86
CA PRO A 296 15.70 2.82 -13.46
C PRO A 296 16.15 1.89 -14.59
N LEU A 297 15.29 1.63 -15.58
CA LEU A 297 15.68 0.84 -16.76
C LEU A 297 16.75 1.56 -17.58
N TRP A 298 16.61 2.86 -17.86
CA TRP A 298 17.65 3.62 -18.57
C TRP A 298 18.99 3.56 -17.83
N GLN A 299 18.95 3.69 -16.50
CA GLN A 299 20.15 3.58 -15.66
C GLN A 299 20.80 2.20 -15.77
N CYS A 300 19.99 1.15 -15.75
CA CYS A 300 20.46 -0.22 -15.91
C CYS A 300 21.04 -0.47 -17.30
N LEU A 301 20.34 -0.04 -18.36
CA LEU A 301 20.78 -0.23 -19.75
C LEU A 301 22.16 0.40 -19.99
N ARG A 302 22.46 1.54 -19.35
CA ARG A 302 23.81 2.13 -19.41
C ARG A 302 24.89 1.24 -18.79
N ALA A 303 24.57 0.59 -17.67
CA ALA A 303 25.54 -0.20 -16.92
C ALA A 303 25.72 -1.63 -17.47
N ALA A 304 24.62 -2.30 -17.84
CA ALA A 304 24.59 -3.72 -18.17
C ALA A 304 23.92 -4.05 -19.52
N ASN A 305 23.54 -3.05 -20.32
CA ASN A 305 22.88 -3.21 -21.62
C ASN A 305 21.62 -4.12 -21.52
N TYR A 306 21.38 -4.95 -22.52
CA TYR A 306 20.18 -5.79 -22.66
C TYR A 306 19.96 -6.80 -21.52
N VAL A 307 20.98 -7.08 -20.69
CA VAL A 307 20.88 -7.98 -19.53
C VAL A 307 19.82 -7.49 -18.54
N CYS A 308 19.59 -6.18 -18.47
CA CYS A 308 18.58 -5.56 -17.62
C CYS A 308 17.15 -6.06 -17.86
N TYR A 309 16.81 -6.43 -19.10
CA TYR A 309 15.46 -6.89 -19.42
C TYR A 309 15.09 -8.19 -18.70
N VAL A 310 16.07 -9.00 -18.30
CA VAL A 310 15.86 -10.25 -17.53
C VAL A 310 15.22 -9.98 -16.17
N VAL A 311 15.48 -8.81 -15.56
CA VAL A 311 14.94 -8.44 -14.26
C VAL A 311 13.72 -7.53 -14.41
N PHE A 312 13.81 -6.55 -15.32
CA PHE A 312 12.80 -5.50 -15.44
C PHE A 312 11.51 -5.99 -16.11
N VAL A 313 11.58 -6.81 -17.16
CA VAL A 313 10.37 -7.28 -17.85
C VAL A 313 9.52 -8.17 -16.93
N PRO A 314 10.08 -9.18 -16.22
CA PRO A 314 9.30 -9.95 -15.26
C PRO A 314 8.75 -9.08 -14.12
N ALA A 315 9.51 -8.10 -13.60
CA ALA A 315 9.04 -7.22 -12.55
C ALA A 315 7.82 -6.39 -13.00
N VAL A 316 7.86 -5.80 -14.19
CA VAL A 316 6.74 -5.01 -14.75
C VAL A 316 5.52 -5.90 -15.01
N VAL A 317 5.73 -7.09 -15.58
CA VAL A 317 4.63 -8.05 -15.82
C VAL A 317 3.98 -8.49 -14.50
N VAL A 318 4.79 -8.82 -13.49
CA VAL A 318 4.28 -9.16 -12.15
C VAL A 318 3.56 -7.98 -11.53
N GLY A 319 4.13 -6.77 -11.60
CA GLY A 319 3.51 -5.55 -11.06
C GLY A 319 2.15 -5.21 -11.68
N HIS A 320 1.94 -5.55 -12.96
CA HIS A 320 0.63 -5.38 -13.62
C HIS A 320 -0.36 -6.52 -13.37
N LEU A 321 0.12 -7.72 -13.03
CA LEU A 321 -0.73 -8.90 -12.76
C LEU A 321 -1.20 -8.99 -11.31
N VAL A 322 -0.43 -8.43 -10.38
CA VAL A 322 -0.72 -8.35 -8.94
C VAL A 322 -1.67 -7.19 -8.66
#